data_AF-A0A0A3IP03-F1
#
_entry.id   AF-A0A0A3IP03-F1
#
_cell.length_a   1.000
_cell.length_b   1.000
_cell.length_c   1.000
_cell.angle_alpha   90.00
_cell.angle_beta   90.00
_cell.angle_gamma   90.00
#
_symmetry.space_group_name_H-M   'P 1'
#
loop_
_entity.id
_entity.type
_entity.pdbx_description
1 polymer ?
#
loop_
_entity_poly.entity_id
_entity_poly.type
_entity_poly.pdbx_seq_one_letter_code
_entity_poly.pdbx_strand_id
1 'polypeptide(L)'
;MRYTEYVRLKTGRYQSVGKFGDTIYAYEMLTGVTDSPEYHQISKEEFDSFEIWTQEYISDLKKLYEIINRPVICSGYLGKEYLDTALLRDM
;
A
#
# COMPACT_ATOMS: atom_id res chain seq x y z
N MET A 1 -3.11 0.12 -15.01
CA MET A 1 -3.91 -0.46 -13.91
C MET A 1 -4.51 0.67 -13.13
N ARG A 2 -5.80 0.59 -12.80
CA ARG A 2 -6.53 1.53 -11.95
C ARG A 2 -6.48 1.09 -10.49
N TYR A 3 -6.75 2.01 -9.58
CA TYR A 3 -6.83 1.72 -8.14
C TYR A 3 -7.84 0.61 -7.81
N THR A 4 -8.94 0.52 -8.58
CA THR A 4 -9.96 -0.53 -8.45
C THR A 4 -9.51 -1.92 -8.92
N GLU A 5 -8.38 -2.02 -9.61
CA GLU A 5 -7.76 -3.30 -10.00
C GLU A 5 -6.85 -3.86 -8.89
N TYR A 6 -6.69 -3.14 -7.77
CA TYR A 6 -5.98 -3.64 -6.60
C TYR A 6 -6.66 -4.88 -6.02
N VAL A 7 -5.90 -5.97 -5.90
CA VAL A 7 -6.36 -7.19 -5.22
C VAL A 7 -5.79 -7.21 -3.82
N ARG A 8 -6.66 -6.99 -2.84
CA ARG A 8 -6.35 -7.10 -1.41
C ARG A 8 -6.12 -8.57 -1.06
N LEU A 9 -5.01 -8.88 -0.38
CA LEU A 9 -4.63 -10.25 -0.04
C LEU A 9 -4.47 -10.49 1.47
N LYS A 10 -3.94 -9.52 2.21
CA LYS A 10 -3.84 -9.56 3.68
C LYS A 10 -4.43 -8.30 4.27
N THR A 11 -5.13 -8.42 5.39
CA THR A 11 -5.86 -7.31 6.02
C THR A 11 -5.42 -7.11 7.45
N GLY A 12 -5.10 -5.87 7.80
CA GLY A 12 -5.02 -5.39 9.18
C GLY A 12 -6.30 -4.65 9.57
N ARG A 13 -6.26 -3.91 10.69
CA ARG A 13 -7.45 -3.22 11.23
C ARG A 13 -7.90 -2.02 10.38
N TYR A 14 -6.95 -1.21 9.90
CA TYR A 14 -7.21 0.00 9.09
C TYR A 14 -6.34 0.07 7.82
N GLN A 15 -5.72 -1.04 7.46
CA GLN A 15 -4.75 -1.12 6.38
C GLN A 15 -4.74 -2.50 5.76
N SER A 16 -4.25 -2.62 4.55
CA SER A 16 -4.15 -3.91 3.88
C SER A 16 -2.93 -3.98 2.98
N VAL A 17 -2.52 -5.18 2.59
CA VAL A 17 -1.50 -5.40 1.56
C VAL A 17 -2.03 -6.36 0.50
N GLY A 18 -1.53 -6.18 -0.71
CA GLY A 18 -2.09 -6.81 -1.89
C GLY A 18 -1.25 -6.52 -3.11
N LYS A 19 -1.85 -6.62 -4.29
CA LYS A 19 -1.14 -6.47 -5.56
C LYS A 19 -1.91 -5.69 -6.60
N PHE A 20 -1.15 -5.03 -7.48
CA PHE A 20 -1.59 -4.66 -8.83
C PHE A 20 -0.97 -5.65 -9.82
N GLY A 21 -1.81 -6.37 -10.56
CA GLY A 21 -1.34 -7.45 -11.43
C GLY A 21 -0.55 -8.52 -10.65
N ASP A 22 0.43 -9.14 -11.29
CA ASP A 22 1.14 -10.29 -10.71
C ASP A 22 2.35 -9.89 -9.84
N THR A 23 2.97 -8.74 -10.13
CA THR A 23 4.32 -8.40 -9.67
C THR A 23 4.41 -7.21 -8.74
N ILE A 24 3.42 -6.31 -8.72
CA ILE A 24 3.51 -5.05 -7.96
C ILE A 24 2.79 -5.22 -6.63
N TYR A 25 3.56 -5.42 -5.57
CA TYR A 25 3.04 -5.46 -4.21
C TYR A 25 2.79 -4.04 -3.70
N ALA A 26 1.65 -3.83 -3.08
CA ALA A 26 1.24 -2.53 -2.56
C ALA A 26 0.62 -2.63 -1.17
N TYR A 27 0.97 -1.64 -0.36
CA TYR A 27 0.32 -1.31 0.90
C TYR A 27 -0.80 -0.31 0.64
N GLU A 28 -2.00 -0.64 1.10
CA GLU A 28 -3.19 0.19 1.04
C GLU A 28 -3.47 0.81 2.40
N MET A 29 -3.65 2.12 2.40
CA MET A 29 -4.19 2.87 3.52
C MET A 29 -5.36 3.73 3.06
N LEU A 30 -6.35 3.90 3.93
CA LEU A 30 -7.48 4.79 3.67
C LEU A 30 -7.16 6.16 4.25
N THR A 31 -7.33 7.21 3.46
CA THR A 31 -7.00 8.59 3.86
C THR A 31 -8.12 9.57 3.55
N GLY A 32 -8.07 10.73 4.22
CA GLY A 32 -9.00 11.83 4.02
C GLY A 32 -10.37 11.62 4.66
N VAL A 33 -11.32 12.49 4.31
CA VAL A 33 -12.69 12.51 4.87
C VAL A 33 -13.57 11.40 4.29
N THR A 34 -13.20 10.87 3.13
CA THR A 34 -13.98 9.87 2.38
C THR A 34 -13.36 8.47 2.41
N ASP A 35 -12.35 8.24 3.26
CA ASP A 35 -11.61 6.98 3.33
C ASP A 35 -11.12 6.52 1.95
N SER A 36 -10.57 7.46 1.18
CA SER A 36 -10.07 7.18 -0.17
C SER A 36 -8.80 6.34 -0.06
N PRO A 37 -8.66 5.25 -0.84
CA PRO A 37 -7.48 4.42 -0.75
C PRO A 37 -6.28 5.11 -1.39
N GLU A 38 -5.13 4.99 -0.75
CA GLU A 38 -3.82 5.34 -1.29
C GLU A 38 -2.91 4.10 -1.23
N TYR A 39 -2.15 3.92 -2.29
CA TYR A 39 -1.31 2.75 -2.48
C TYR A 39 0.16 3.15 -2.53
N HIS A 40 0.97 2.48 -1.71
CA HIS A 40 2.42 2.64 -1.68
C HIS A 40 3.07 1.32 -2.05
N GLN A 41 4.09 1.34 -2.92
CA GLN A 41 4.81 0.13 -3.27
C GLN A 41 5.56 -0.43 -2.05
N ILE A 42 5.45 -1.74 -1.87
CA ILE A 42 6.20 -2.49 -0.85
C ILE A 42 6.95 -3.65 -1.49
N SER A 43 8.01 -4.10 -0.84
CA SER A 43 8.74 -5.29 -1.27
C SER A 43 7.95 -6.57 -1.04
N LYS A 44 8.37 -7.67 -1.68
CA LYS A 44 7.79 -8.99 -1.41
C LYS A 44 8.04 -9.39 0.05
N GLU A 45 9.22 -9.09 0.59
CA GLU A 45 9.59 -9.38 1.97
C GLU A 45 8.73 -8.58 2.95
N GLU A 46 8.43 -7.31 2.63
CA GLU A 46 7.52 -6.48 3.40
C GLU A 46 6.08 -7.02 3.38
N PHE A 47 5.64 -7.51 2.22
CA PHE A 47 4.34 -8.19 2.09
C PHE A 47 4.30 -9.49 2.90
N ASP A 48 5.34 -10.31 2.81
CA ASP A 48 5.41 -11.60 3.50
C ASP A 48 5.40 -11.42 5.01
N SER A 49 6.10 -10.39 5.52
CA SER A 49 6.17 -10.05 6.94
C SER A 49 5.04 -9.15 7.45
N PHE A 50 4.02 -8.84 6.63
CA PHE A 50 2.91 -7.93 6.99
C PHE A 50 2.32 -8.17 8.37
N GLU A 51 1.97 -9.42 8.70
CA GLU A 51 1.36 -9.76 9.98
C GLU A 51 2.27 -9.45 11.16
N ILE A 52 3.59 -9.52 10.99
CA ILE A 52 4.58 -9.33 12.05
C ILE A 52 4.68 -7.84 12.41
N TRP A 53 4.91 -6.96 11.42
CA TRP A 53 5.04 -5.52 11.68
C TRP A 53 3.70 -4.80 11.90
N THR A 54 2.58 -5.52 11.77
CA THR A 54 1.24 -5.01 12.13
C THR A 54 0.68 -5.57 13.43
N GLN A 55 1.32 -6.59 14.02
CA GLN A 55 0.81 -7.30 15.20
C GLN A 55 0.97 -6.56 16.53
N GLU A 56 1.71 -5.46 16.58
CA GLU A 56 1.89 -4.72 17.82
C GLU A 56 1.48 -3.26 17.65
N TYR A 57 0.64 -2.78 18.57
CA TYR A 57 0.13 -1.41 18.64
C TYR A 57 1.24 -0.33 18.71
N ILE A 58 2.52 -0.72 18.81
CA ILE A 58 3.67 0.15 19.10
C ILE A 58 4.95 -0.25 18.33
N SER A 59 5.23 -1.54 18.05
CA SER A 59 6.65 -1.93 17.81
C SER A 59 7.20 -1.78 16.41
N ASP A 60 6.42 -1.42 15.39
CA ASP A 60 7.04 -0.96 14.15
C ASP A 60 6.26 0.14 13.41
N LEU A 61 5.79 1.13 14.18
CA LEU A 61 5.39 2.42 13.62
C LEU A 61 6.44 2.95 12.63
N LYS A 62 7.72 2.69 12.89
CA LYS A 62 8.83 3.07 12.01
C LYS A 62 8.68 2.47 10.61
N LYS A 63 8.39 1.17 10.48
CA LYS A 63 8.17 0.53 9.18
C LYS A 63 6.96 1.10 8.45
N LEU A 64 5.86 1.32 9.16
CA LEU A 64 4.67 1.95 8.60
C LEU A 64 4.98 3.38 8.12
N TYR A 65 5.65 4.20 8.95
CA TYR A 65 6.08 5.54 8.57
C TYR A 65 7.03 5.52 7.37
N GLU A 66 7.93 4.54 7.29
CA GLU A 66 8.82 4.38 6.14
C GLU A 66 8.04 4.12 4.85
N ILE A 67 6.98 3.30 4.90
CA ILE A 67 6.13 2.96 3.75
C ILE A 67 5.25 4.13 3.33
N ILE A 68 4.59 4.83 4.26
CA ILE A 68 3.69 5.94 3.90
C ILE A 68 4.43 7.19 3.44
N ASN A 69 5.72 7.33 3.79
CA ASN A 69 6.59 8.39 3.26
C ASN A 69 7.10 8.08 1.83
N ARG A 70 6.78 6.92 1.27
CA ARG A 70 7.07 6.59 -0.13
C ARG A 70 6.06 7.28 -1.05
N PRO A 71 6.39 7.51 -2.33
CA PRO A 71 5.42 8.02 -3.29
C PRO A 71 4.14 7.17 -3.33
N VAL A 72 3.00 7.84 -3.42
CA VAL A 72 1.71 7.20 -3.70
C VAL A 72 1.71 6.82 -5.18
N ILE A 73 1.77 5.51 -5.46
CA ILE A 73 1.84 4.97 -6.82
C ILE A 73 0.47 4.94 -7.50
N CYS A 74 -0.62 4.93 -6.72
CA CYS A 74 -2.00 4.92 -7.20
C CYS A 74 -2.94 5.38 -6.06
N SER A 75 -4.11 5.94 -6.36
CA SER A 75 -5.08 6.37 -5.35
C SER A 75 -6.51 6.44 -5.89
N GLY A 76 -7.51 6.40 -5.00
CA GLY A 76 -8.89 6.73 -5.31
C GLY A 76 -9.20 8.23 -5.50
N TYR A 77 -8.23 9.13 -5.25
CA TYR A 77 -8.42 10.57 -5.51
C TYR A 77 -8.44 10.89 -7.02
N LEU A 78 -9.23 11.91 -7.38
CA LEU A 78 -9.35 12.38 -8.76
C LEU A 78 -7.98 12.74 -9.35
N GLY A 79 -7.69 12.21 -10.55
CA GLY A 79 -6.43 12.42 -11.26
C GLY A 79 -5.27 11.53 -10.79
N LYS A 80 -5.48 10.65 -9.81
CA LYS A 80 -4.50 9.65 -9.35
C LYS A 80 -5.02 8.21 -9.45
N GLU A 81 -6.10 8.00 -10.20
CA GLU A 81 -6.81 6.73 -10.30
C GLU A 81 -6.01 5.64 -10.99
N TYR A 82 -4.96 6.02 -11.72
CA TYR A 82 -4.10 5.11 -12.47
C TYR A 82 -2.77 4.95 -11.78
N LEU A 83 -2.27 3.72 -11.79
CA LEU A 83 -0.93 3.39 -11.36
C LEU A 83 0.09 4.18 -12.18
N ASP A 84 0.88 5.00 -11.51
CA ASP A 84 2.00 5.72 -12.08
C ASP A 84 3.25 4.82 -12.05
N THR A 85 3.57 4.24 -13.21
CA THR A 85 4.72 3.34 -13.33
C THR A 85 6.06 4.04 -13.17
N ALA A 86 6.13 5.38 -13.32
CA ALA A 86 7.37 6.13 -13.13
C ALA A 86 7.75 6.25 -11.65
N LEU A 87 6.81 5.99 -10.73
CA LEU A 87 7.02 6.01 -9.28
C LEU A 87 7.41 4.62 -8.73
N LEU A 88 7.42 3.59 -9.58
CA LEU A 88 7.85 2.26 -9.18
C LEU A 88 9.35 2.25 -8.90
N ARG A 89 9.70 1.64 -7.78
CA ARG A 89 11.05 1.37 -7.33
C ARG A 89 11.49 0.03 -7.87
N ASP A 90 12.77 -0.04 -8.23
CA ASP A 90 13.45 -1.32 -8.42
C ASP A 90 13.48 -2.02 -7.05
N MET A 91 12.91 -3.22 -7.00
CA MET A 91 12.80 -4.04 -5.79
C MET A 91 13.64 -5.30 -5.90
#